data_AF-A0A1I7ZY05-F1
#
_entry.id   AF-A0A1I7ZY05-F1
#
_cell.length_a   1.000
_cell.length_b   1.000
_cell.length_c   1.000
_cell.angle_alpha   90.00
_cell.angle_beta   90.00
_cell.angle_gamma   90.00
#
_symmetry.space_group_name_H-M   'P 1'
#
loop_
_entity.id
_entity.type
_entity.pdbx_description
1 polymer ?
#
loop_
_entity_poly.entity_id
_entity_poly.type
_entity_poly.pdbx_seq_one_letter_code
_entity_poly.pdbx_strand_id
1 'polypeptide(L)'
;MCLTPSFFHSFYKEGICAGDASGRLVLRERDDGAALVVIKDNAPTLVGIGFYNVDRWGMDFGSYIRVSPYCDQISKYSNGAVQCR
;
A
#
# COMPACT_ATOMS: atom_id res chain seq x y z
N MET A 1 -0.55 12.49 0.93
CA MET A 1 -1.73 12.76 1.77
C MET A 1 -2.77 11.69 1.43
N CYS A 2 -3.28 10.93 2.41
CA CYS A 2 -4.42 10.02 2.17
C CYS A 2 -5.70 10.85 2.26
N LEU A 3 -6.09 11.45 1.15
CA LEU A 3 -7.34 12.20 1.09
C LEU A 3 -8.47 11.18 0.90
N THR A 4 -9.34 11.00 1.89
CA THR A 4 -10.68 10.44 1.61
C THR A 4 -11.76 11.00 2.55
N PRO A 5 -13.01 11.10 2.03
CA PRO A 5 -14.23 11.16 2.82
C PRO A 5 -14.36 9.96 3.78
N SER A 6 -15.25 10.09 4.77
CA SER A 6 -15.48 9.17 5.90
C SER A 6 -15.72 7.68 5.57
N PHE A 7 -15.99 7.31 4.32
CA PHE A 7 -16.26 5.93 3.90
C PHE A 7 -15.03 5.00 3.95
N PHE A 8 -13.82 5.51 3.76
CA PHE A 8 -12.59 4.69 3.71
C PHE A 8 -11.85 4.55 5.05
N HIS A 9 -12.43 5.06 6.15
CA HIS A 9 -11.78 5.06 7.46
C HIS A 9 -11.41 3.64 7.97
N SER A 10 -12.12 2.60 7.51
CA SER A 10 -11.81 1.19 7.79
C SER A 10 -10.63 0.67 6.96
N PHE A 11 -10.56 0.98 5.66
CA PHE A 11 -9.44 0.62 4.79
C PHE A 11 -8.13 1.30 5.22
N TYR A 12 -8.20 2.52 5.74
CA TYR A 12 -7.01 3.24 6.18
C TYR A 12 -6.44 2.79 7.53
N LYS A 13 -7.22 2.11 8.40
CA LYS A 13 -6.63 1.51 9.62
C LYS A 13 -5.54 0.49 9.29
N GLU A 14 -5.71 -0.21 8.17
CA GLU A 14 -4.76 -1.21 7.65
C GLU A 14 -3.94 -0.68 6.45
N GLY A 15 -4.12 0.59 6.09
CA GLY A 15 -3.47 1.22 4.94
C GLY A 15 -2.17 1.95 5.31
N ILE A 16 -1.31 2.15 4.30
CA ILE A 16 -0.13 3.01 4.36
C ILE A 16 -0.34 4.18 3.41
N CYS A 17 -0.12 5.37 3.95
CA CYS A 17 -0.13 6.62 3.23
C CYS A 17 1.28 6.98 2.77
N ALA A 18 1.51 6.98 1.47
CA ALA A 18 2.75 7.48 0.88
C ALA A 18 2.45 8.47 -0.24
N GLY A 19 3.30 9.48 -0.38
CA GLY A 19 3.16 10.55 -1.34
C GLY A 19 4.50 11.22 -1.60
N ASP A 20 4.53 12.13 -2.58
CA ASP A 20 5.73 12.90 -2.86
C ASP A 20 6.00 13.95 -1.76
N ALA A 21 7.13 14.65 -1.85
CA ALA A 21 7.52 15.67 -0.88
C ALA A 21 6.53 16.84 -0.77
N SER A 22 5.69 17.06 -1.79
CA SER A 22 4.61 18.05 -1.78
C SER A 22 3.28 17.50 -1.23
N GLY A 23 3.28 16.24 -0.80
CA GLY A 23 2.10 15.55 -0.25
C GLY A 23 1.16 14.98 -1.30
N ARG A 24 1.51 15.04 -2.60
CA ARG A 24 0.68 14.49 -3.69
C ARG A 24 0.74 12.97 -3.73
N LEU A 25 -0.34 12.36 -4.20
CA LEU A 25 -0.39 10.94 -4.47
C LEU A 25 0.63 10.58 -5.56
N VAL A 26 1.36 9.48 -5.35
CA VAL A 26 2.35 8.97 -6.30
C VAL A 26 1.80 7.85 -7.20
N LEU A 27 0.78 7.13 -6.73
CA LEU A 27 0.07 6.11 -7.50
C LEU A 27 -0.81 6.75 -8.57
N ARG A 28 -0.92 6.08 -9.71
CA ARG A 28 -1.75 6.46 -10.85
C ARG A 28 -2.63 5.29 -11.28
N GLU A 29 -3.53 5.57 -12.21
CA GLU A 29 -4.28 4.53 -12.91
C GLU A 29 -3.30 3.46 -13.45
N ARG A 30 -3.61 2.19 -13.16
CA ARG A 30 -2.81 1.00 -13.51
C ARG A 30 -1.60 0.71 -12.64
N ASP A 31 -1.37 1.46 -11.56
CA ASP A 31 -0.37 1.10 -10.53
C ASP A 31 -0.92 0.14 -9.47
N ASP A 32 -2.14 -0.40 -9.65
CA ASP A 32 -2.68 -1.45 -8.79
C ASP A 32 -1.74 -2.67 -8.76
N GLY A 33 -1.37 -3.09 -7.55
CA GLY A 33 -0.37 -4.15 -7.35
C GLY A 33 1.07 -3.66 -7.25
N ALA A 34 1.35 -2.36 -7.43
CA ALA A 34 2.71 -1.82 -7.33
C ALA A 34 3.31 -2.04 -5.92
N ALA A 35 4.59 -2.39 -5.86
CA ALA A 35 5.28 -2.62 -4.60
C ALA A 35 5.71 -1.30 -3.93
N LEU A 36 5.32 -1.11 -2.67
CA LEU A 36 5.97 -0.14 -1.79
C LEU A 36 7.09 -0.85 -1.04
N VAL A 37 8.32 -0.51 -1.40
CA VAL A 37 9.54 -1.09 -0.83
C VAL A 37 10.27 -0.03 -0.01
N VAL A 38 10.70 -0.42 1.19
CA VAL A 38 11.62 0.37 2.02
C VAL A 38 12.92 -0.38 2.20
N ILE A 39 14.03 0.33 2.31
CA ILE A 39 15.31 -0.28 2.69
C ILE A 39 15.38 -0.34 4.21
N LYS A 40 15.31 -1.54 4.78
CA LYS A 40 15.47 -1.83 6.21
C LYS A 40 16.66 -2.77 6.38
N ASP A 41 17.59 -2.45 7.28
CA ASP A 41 18.80 -3.25 7.52
C ASP A 41 19.58 -3.57 6.22
N ASN A 42 19.68 -2.58 5.33
CA ASN A 42 20.31 -2.69 4.01
C ASN A 42 19.67 -3.72 3.06
N ALA A 43 18.42 -4.13 3.32
CA ALA A 43 17.65 -5.05 2.49
C ALA A 43 16.33 -4.43 2.02
N PRO A 44 15.91 -4.68 0.76
CA PRO A 44 14.60 -4.26 0.28
C PRO A 44 13.51 -5.06 1.00
N THR A 45 12.63 -4.34 1.70
CA THR A 45 11.50 -4.91 2.44
C THR A 45 10.20 -4.40 1.84
N LEU A 46 9.35 -5.32 1.39
CA LEU A 46 8.01 -5.01 0.92
C LEU A 46 7.12 -4.66 2.11
N VAL A 47 6.59 -3.45 2.14
CA VAL A 47 5.73 -2.98 3.25
C VAL A 47 4.30 -2.71 2.82
N GLY A 48 4.06 -2.47 1.53
CA GLY A 48 2.73 -2.20 1.03
C GLY A 48 2.52 -2.59 -0.43
N ILE A 49 1.26 -2.78 -0.80
CA ILE A 49 0.82 -3.05 -2.18
C ILE A 49 -0.11 -1.92 -2.63
N GLY A 50 0.20 -1.31 -3.78
CA GLY A 50 -0.52 -0.16 -4.32
C GLY A 50 -1.95 -0.50 -4.69
N PHE A 51 -2.85 0.40 -4.32
CA PHE A 51 -4.24 0.42 -4.71
C PHE A 51 -4.57 1.83 -5.19
N TYR A 52 -5.13 1.94 -6.38
CA TYR A 52 -5.57 3.21 -6.97
C TYR A 52 -7.03 3.10 -7.41
N ASN A 53 -7.78 4.18 -7.19
CA ASN A 53 -9.16 4.26 -7.62
C ASN A 53 -9.55 5.70 -7.94
N VAL A 54 -10.54 5.85 -8.82
CA VAL A 54 -11.19 7.12 -9.10
C VAL A 54 -12.67 6.96 -8.75
N ASP A 55 -13.20 7.83 -7.89
CA ASP A 55 -14.62 7.74 -7.54
C ASP A 55 -15.52 8.22 -8.69
N ARG A 56 -16.83 8.12 -8.47
CA ARG A 56 -17.85 8.57 -9.43
C ARG A 56 -17.83 10.10 -9.67
N TRP A 57 -17.06 10.87 -8.90
CA TRP A 57 -16.92 12.32 -9.00
C TRP A 57 -15.59 12.73 -9.65
N GLY A 58 -14.76 11.77 -10.05
CA GLY A 58 -13.46 12.04 -10.66
C GLY A 58 -12.36 12.41 -9.66
N MET A 59 -12.54 12.12 -8.37
CA MET A 59 -11.48 12.29 -7.37
C MET A 59 -10.58 11.06 -7.34
N ASP A 60 -9.27 11.29 -7.44
CA ASP A 60 -8.24 10.26 -7.30
C ASP A 60 -8.02 9.89 -5.84
N PHE A 61 -7.94 8.59 -5.57
CA PHE A 61 -7.45 8.07 -4.30
C PHE A 61 -6.45 6.96 -4.57
N GLY A 62 -5.44 6.92 -3.72
CA GLY A 62 -4.56 5.79 -3.67
C GLY A 62 -3.99 5.60 -2.29
N SER A 63 -3.74 4.35 -1.98
CA SER A 63 -3.12 3.94 -0.72
C SER A 63 -2.34 2.66 -0.97
N TYR A 64 -1.53 2.26 0.01
CA TYR A 64 -0.88 0.96 -0.03
C TYR A 64 -1.50 0.07 1.04
N ILE A 65 -1.94 -1.13 0.67
CA ILE A 65 -2.38 -2.15 1.63
C ILE A 65 -1.16 -2.58 2.43
N ARG A 66 -1.19 -2.46 3.76
CA ARG A 66 -0.07 -2.89 4.61
C ARG A 66 0.11 -4.40 4.51
N VAL A 67 1.34 -4.83 4.24
CA VAL A 67 1.65 -6.26 4.06
C VAL A 67 1.82 -7.01 5.38
N SER A 68 2.21 -6.32 6.46
CA SER A 68 2.55 -6.97 7.73
C SER A 68 1.45 -7.87 8.32
N PRO A 69 0.14 -7.52 8.29
CA PRO A 69 -0.91 -8.41 8.81
C PRO A 69 -1.10 -9.69 7.99
N TYR A 70 -0.64 -9.71 6.74
CA TYR A 70 -0.78 -10.83 5.81
C TYR A 70 0.50 -11.65 5.66
N CYS A 71 1.57 -11.28 6.37
CA CYS A 71 2.90 -11.84 6.10
C CYS A 71 2.95 -13.36 6.32
N ASP A 72 2.35 -13.87 7.40
CA ASP A 72 2.31 -15.31 7.68
C ASP A 72 1.54 -16.08 6.61
N GLN A 73 0.44 -15.50 6.11
CA GLN A 73 -0.35 -16.08 5.02
C GLN A 73 0.46 -16.11 3.72
N ILE A 74 1.16 -15.03 3.39
CA ILE A 74 2.03 -14.94 2.21
C ILE A 74 3.20 -15.94 2.32
N SER A 75 3.83 -16.04 3.49
CA SER A 75 4.90 -17.00 3.75
C SER A 75 4.40 -18.44 3.56
N LYS A 76 3.20 -18.76 4.07
CA LYS A 76 2.55 -20.06 3.87
C LYS A 76 2.33 -20.38 2.39
N TYR A 77 1.73 -19.47 1.61
CA TYR A 77 1.45 -19.72 0.19
C TYR A 77 2.70 -19.69 -0.70
N SER A 78 3.79 -19.09 -0.22
CA SER A 78 5.08 -19.06 -0.92
C SER A 78 6.04 -20.16 -0.47
N ASN A 79 5.59 -21.15 0.31
CA ASN A 79 6.44 -22.21 0.89
C ASN A 79 7.66 -21.66 1.64
N GLY A 80 7.49 -20.54 2.37
CA GLY A 80 8.54 -19.90 3.14
C GLY A 80 9.51 -19.03 2.33
N ALA A 81 9.27 -18.82 1.04
CA ALA A 81 10.11 -17.93 0.23
C ALA A 81 10.03 -16.47 0.71
N VAL A 82 8.89 -16.06 1.28
CA VAL A 82 8.74 -14.76 1.95
C VAL A 82 9.04 -14.91 3.44
N GLN A 83 9.97 -14.08 3.93
CA GLN A 83 10.35 -14.02 5.34
C GLN A 83 9.75 -12.78 6.01
N CYS A 84 9.08 -12.99 7.15
CA CYS A 84 8.53 -11.92 7.97
C CYS A 84 9.59 -11.46 8.97
N ARG A 85 10.04 -10.19 8.87
CA ARG A 85 11.11 -9.60 9.68
C ARG A 85 10.80 -8.17 10.14
#